data_AF-A0A4D7DKR9-F1
#
_entry.id   AF-A0A4D7DKR9-F1
#
_cell.length_a   1.000
_cell.length_b   1.000
_cell.length_c   1.000
_cell.angle_alpha   90.00
_cell.angle_beta   90.00
_cell.angle_gamma   90.00
#
_symmetry.space_group_name_H-M   'P 1'
#
loop_
_entity.id
_entity.type
_entity.pdbx_description
1 polymer ?
#
loop_
_entity_poly.entity_id
_entity_poly.type
_entity_poly.pdbx_seq_one_letter_code
_entity_poly.pdbx_strand_id
1 'polypeptide(L)'
;MLDTAAPRLSPAEWQDVKAALNAVADCPCGQPPLAGSLRDRVGRAVGAITGHVVKPRSRAAADTIPAHLRPVRDFLCESHRTRALARQHIPALAAQGYSPAQIEAMALLGA
;
A
#
# COMPACT_ATOMS: atom_id res chain seq x y z
N MET A 1 -16.04 -20.42 -11.24
CA MET A 1 -16.41 -19.95 -9.89
C MET A 1 -15.11 -19.69 -9.17
N LEU A 2 -14.82 -18.43 -8.83
CA LEU A 2 -13.69 -18.12 -7.96
C LEU A 2 -14.13 -18.53 -6.56
N ASP A 3 -13.53 -19.59 -6.00
CA ASP A 3 -13.64 -19.88 -4.57
C ASP A 3 -13.05 -18.68 -3.81
N THR A 4 -13.89 -17.70 -3.48
CA THR A 4 -13.62 -16.74 -2.42
C THR A 4 -13.76 -17.47 -1.09
N ALA A 5 -12.92 -18.47 -0.85
CA ALA A 5 -12.80 -19.05 0.47
C ALA A 5 -12.26 -17.92 1.36
N ALA A 6 -13.10 -17.38 2.24
CA ALA A 6 -12.66 -16.37 3.19
C ALA A 6 -11.43 -16.91 3.93
N PRO A 7 -10.35 -16.11 4.06
CA PRO A 7 -9.12 -16.57 4.68
C PRO A 7 -9.44 -17.05 6.10
N ARG A 8 -9.07 -18.31 6.40
CA ARG A 8 -9.30 -18.92 7.71
C ARG A 8 -8.28 -18.37 8.70
N LEU A 9 -8.65 -17.28 9.34
CA LEU A 9 -7.85 -16.60 10.35
C LEU A 9 -8.48 -16.78 11.73
N SER A 10 -7.64 -17.04 12.72
CA SER A 10 -8.00 -16.94 14.13
C SER A 10 -8.31 -15.47 14.51
N PRO A 11 -9.00 -15.23 15.64
CA PRO A 11 -9.24 -13.86 16.11
C PRO A 11 -7.98 -13.03 16.31
N ALA A 12 -6.88 -13.66 16.77
CA ALA A 12 -5.59 -13.00 16.94
C ALA A 12 -4.99 -12.57 15.59
N GLU A 13 -4.96 -13.48 14.62
CA GLU A 13 -4.45 -13.15 13.29
C GLU A 13 -5.29 -12.07 12.59
N TRP A 14 -6.60 -12.02 12.87
CA TRP A 14 -7.46 -10.93 12.42
C TRP A 14 -7.10 -9.58 13.05
N GLN A 15 -6.68 -9.56 14.31
CA GLN A 15 -6.19 -8.34 14.95
C GLN A 15 -4.87 -7.89 14.31
N ASP A 16 -3.96 -8.81 14.01
CA ASP A 16 -2.70 -8.50 13.34
C ASP A 16 -2.91 -7.90 11.96
N VAL A 17 -3.83 -8.47 11.16
CA VAL A 17 -4.20 -7.93 9.84
C VAL A 17 -4.78 -6.52 9.97
N LYS A 18 -5.70 -6.29 10.91
CA LYS A 18 -6.29 -4.96 11.13
C LYS A 18 -5.24 -3.94 11.59
N ALA A 19 -4.34 -4.34 12.49
CA ALA A 19 -3.25 -3.49 12.95
C ALA A 19 -2.33 -3.10 11.79
N ALA A 20 -1.96 -4.05 10.94
CA ALA A 20 -1.14 -3.81 9.76
C ALA A 20 -1.82 -2.84 8.77
N LEU A 21 -3.11 -3.04 8.48
CA LEU A 21 -3.88 -2.15 7.60
C LEU A 21 -4.01 -0.73 8.17
N ASN A 22 -4.36 -0.61 9.46
CA ASN A 22 -4.49 0.69 10.11
C ASN A 22 -3.16 1.46 10.16
N ALA A 23 -2.04 0.75 10.39
CA ALA A 23 -0.73 1.38 10.50
C ALA A 23 -0.23 1.97 9.17
N VAL A 24 -0.81 1.58 8.04
CA VAL A 24 -0.48 2.09 6.71
C VAL A 24 -1.63 2.85 6.03
N ALA A 25 -2.77 3.02 6.72
CA ALA A 25 -3.95 3.67 6.15
C ALA A 25 -3.70 5.14 5.73
N ASP A 26 -2.87 5.86 6.47
CA ASP A 26 -2.49 7.23 6.16
C ASP A 26 -1.32 7.36 5.17
N CYS A 27 -0.82 6.24 4.66
CA CYS A 27 0.36 6.19 3.82
C CYS A 27 -0.03 6.16 2.34
N PRO A 28 0.22 7.24 1.57
CA PRO A 28 -0.22 7.31 0.19
C PRO A 28 0.51 6.26 -0.68
N CYS A 29 -0.28 5.52 -1.46
CA CYS A 29 0.20 4.61 -2.48
C CYS A 29 0.73 5.36 -3.70
N GLY A 30 1.90 5.96 -3.54
CA GLY A 30 2.61 6.64 -4.61
C GLY A 30 4.09 6.70 -4.30
N GLN A 31 4.91 6.14 -5.18
CA GLN A 31 6.22 6.72 -5.41
C GLN A 31 6.00 8.20 -5.72
N PRO A 32 6.58 9.14 -4.95
CA PRO A 32 6.55 10.52 -5.37
C PRO A 32 7.14 10.58 -6.78
N PRO A 33 6.53 11.31 -7.72
CA PRO A 33 7.13 11.49 -9.03
C PRO A 33 8.58 11.91 -8.84
N LEU A 34 9.51 11.26 -9.55
CA LEU A 34 10.90 11.72 -9.62
C LEU A 34 10.90 13.22 -9.90
N ALA A 35 11.61 13.99 -9.07
CA ALA A 35 11.67 15.44 -9.20
C ALA A 35 12.03 15.79 -10.65
N GLY A 36 11.12 16.47 -11.35
CA GLY A 36 11.29 16.86 -12.76
C GLY A 36 10.63 15.95 -13.81
N SER A 37 10.00 14.84 -13.42
CA SER A 37 9.24 13.97 -14.34
C SER A 37 8.03 14.68 -14.96
N LEU A 38 7.59 14.20 -16.12
CA LEU A 38 6.44 14.77 -16.85
C LEU A 38 5.16 14.82 -15.99
N ARG A 39 4.94 13.79 -15.15
CA ARG A 39 3.80 13.72 -14.22
C ARG A 39 3.84 14.83 -13.17
N ASP A 40 5.02 15.19 -12.70
CA ASP A 40 5.26 16.28 -11.74
C ASP A 40 4.99 17.66 -12.36
N ARG A 41 5.36 17.82 -13.64
CA ARG A 41 5.07 19.05 -14.42
C ARG A 41 3.58 19.19 -14.70
N VAL A 42 2.90 18.09 -15.08
CA VAL A 42 1.45 18.08 -15.31
C VAL A 42 0.70 18.37 -14.00
N GLY A 43 1.09 17.76 -12.88
CA GLY A 43 0.47 18.03 -11.58
C GLY A 43 0.59 19.51 -11.16
N ARG A 44 1.76 20.12 -11.38
CA ARG A 44 1.95 21.57 -11.16
C ARG A 44 1.11 22.44 -12.09
N ALA A 45 1.00 22.08 -13.37
CA ALA A 45 0.21 22.82 -14.35
C ALA A 45 -1.30 22.76 -14.04
N VAL A 46 -1.82 21.58 -13.70
CA VAL A 46 -3.23 21.42 -13.32
C VAL A 46 -3.55 22.20 -12.04
N GLY A 47 -2.67 22.17 -11.04
CA GLY A 47 -2.89 22.92 -9.81
C GLY A 47 -2.85 24.45 -9.97
N ALA A 48 -2.12 24.95 -10.96
CA ALA A 48 -2.12 26.37 -11.32
C ALA A 48 -3.41 26.81 -12.02
N ILE A 49 -4.08 25.91 -12.74
CA ILE A 49 -5.31 26.19 -13.50
C ILE A 49 -6.55 26.11 -12.60
N THR A 50 -6.61 25.15 -11.68
CA THR A 50 -7.78 24.93 -10.81
C THR A 50 -7.72 25.71 -9.49
N GLY A 51 -6.64 26.44 -9.21
CA GLY A 51 -6.40 27.10 -7.92
C GLY A 51 -6.08 26.12 -6.78
N HIS A 52 -6.19 24.81 -7.01
CA HIS A 52 -5.79 23.77 -6.07
C HIS A 52 -4.34 23.40 -6.32
N VAL A 53 -3.41 24.04 -5.61
CA VAL A 53 -2.03 23.55 -5.54
C VAL A 53 -2.07 22.13 -4.97
N VAL A 54 -1.96 21.12 -5.84
CA VAL A 54 -1.65 19.75 -5.44
C VAL A 54 -0.23 19.80 -4.89
N LYS A 55 -0.09 20.09 -3.59
CA LYS A 55 1.20 19.96 -2.91
C LYS A 55 1.69 18.55 -3.18
N PRO A 56 2.87 18.35 -3.79
CA PRO A 56 3.47 17.02 -3.82
C PRO A 56 3.62 16.59 -2.37
N ARG A 57 2.84 15.58 -1.94
CA ARG A 57 2.93 15.03 -0.58
C ARG A 57 4.34 14.51 -0.44
N SER A 58 5.10 15.22 0.39
CA SER A 58 6.55 15.14 0.45
C SER A 58 7.01 13.72 0.78
N ARG A 59 8.16 13.35 0.20
CA ARG A 59 8.95 12.14 0.51
C ARG A 59 9.03 11.84 2.02
N ALA A 60 9.01 12.89 2.84
CA ALA A 60 8.98 12.83 4.30
C ALA A 60 7.84 11.97 4.87
N ALA A 61 6.63 11.98 4.28
CA ALA A 61 5.52 11.17 4.79
C ALA A 61 5.69 9.66 4.50
N ALA A 62 6.45 9.31 3.46
CA ALA A 62 6.79 7.92 3.15
C ALA A 62 7.97 7.41 4.00
N ASP A 63 8.81 8.32 4.51
CA ASP A 63 9.94 8.04 5.41
C ASP A 63 9.55 7.94 6.90
N THR A 64 8.34 8.39 7.28
CA THR A 64 7.83 8.29 8.66
C THR A 64 7.32 6.89 9.04
N ILE A 65 7.22 5.97 8.08
CA ILE A 65 6.68 4.63 8.31
C ILE A 65 7.79 3.74 8.90
N PRO A 66 7.53 3.06 10.03
CA PRO A 66 8.44 2.07 10.58
C PRO A 66 8.92 1.07 9.51
N ALA A 67 10.21 0.72 9.54
CA ALA A 67 10.83 -0.07 8.49
C ALA A 67 10.13 -1.41 8.22
N HIS A 68 9.59 -2.05 9.26
CA HIS A 68 8.86 -3.30 9.17
C HIS A 68 7.50 -3.17 8.47
N LEU A 69 6.90 -1.97 8.42
CA LEU A 69 5.61 -1.76 7.75
C LEU A 69 5.75 -1.38 6.27
N ARG A 70 6.98 -1.10 5.78
CA ARG A 70 7.18 -0.75 4.36
C ARG A 70 6.75 -1.89 3.41
N PRO A 71 7.07 -3.17 3.68
CA PRO A 71 6.60 -4.26 2.81
C PRO A 71 5.07 -4.41 2.81
N VAL A 72 4.42 -4.16 3.94
CA VAL A 72 2.94 -4.13 4.03
C VAL A 72 2.38 -3.03 3.16
N ARG A 73 2.88 -1.80 3.29
CA ARG A 73 2.49 -0.67 2.43
C ARG A 73 2.69 -1.01 0.95
N ASP A 74 3.88 -1.46 0.57
CA ASP A 74 4.21 -1.71 -0.83
C ASP A 74 3.31 -2.80 -1.43
N PHE A 75 3.06 -3.88 -0.68
CA PHE A 75 2.11 -4.93 -1.08
C PHE A 75 0.70 -4.40 -1.32
N LEU A 76 0.16 -3.59 -0.41
CA LEU A 76 -1.20 -3.04 -0.55
C LEU A 76 -1.29 -2.05 -1.71
N CYS A 77 -0.27 -1.20 -1.86
CA CYS A 77 -0.21 -0.25 -2.96
C CYS A 77 -0.12 -0.91 -4.33
N GLU A 78 0.62 -2.02 -4.44
CA GLU A 78 0.63 -2.81 -5.65
C GLU A 78 -0.63 -3.67 -5.81
N SER A 79 -1.32 -4.04 -4.72
CA SER A 79 -2.62 -4.76 -4.75
C SER A 79 -3.71 -3.91 -5.39
N HIS A 80 -3.76 -2.61 -5.10
CA HIS A 80 -4.65 -1.65 -5.79
C HIS A 80 -4.34 -1.51 -7.30
N ARG A 81 -3.11 -1.80 -7.74
CA ARG A 81 -2.74 -1.74 -9.16
C ARG A 81 -3.08 -3.02 -9.88
N THR A 82 -2.45 -4.12 -9.48
CA THR A 82 -2.73 -5.46 -10.01
C THR A 82 -2.29 -6.54 -9.01
N ARG A 83 -3.04 -7.65 -8.98
CA ARG A 83 -2.65 -8.84 -8.19
C ARG A 83 -1.28 -9.41 -8.58
N ALA A 84 -0.83 -9.19 -9.82
CA ALA A 84 0.47 -9.65 -10.29
C ALA A 84 1.65 -8.91 -9.66
N LEU A 85 1.52 -7.59 -9.48
CA LEU A 85 2.55 -6.76 -8.85
C LEU A 85 2.61 -7.02 -7.34
N ALA A 86 1.44 -7.13 -6.68
CA ALA A 86 1.37 -7.50 -5.26
C ALA A 86 2.08 -8.82 -4.93
N ARG A 87 2.01 -9.82 -5.82
CA ARG A 87 2.68 -11.12 -5.62
C ARG A 87 4.19 -11.00 -5.43
N GLN A 88 4.83 -9.97 -5.98
CA GLN A 88 6.27 -9.75 -5.83
C GLN A 88 6.67 -9.43 -4.38
N HIS A 89 5.72 -8.93 -3.56
CA HIS A 89 5.96 -8.56 -2.16
C HIS A 89 5.63 -9.68 -1.17
N ILE A 90 5.00 -10.78 -1.62
CA ILE A 90 4.63 -11.92 -0.75
C ILE A 90 5.84 -12.50 -0.01
N PRO A 91 7.02 -12.73 -0.63
CA PRO A 91 8.18 -13.26 0.09
C PRO A 91 8.66 -12.34 1.21
N ALA A 92 8.55 -11.02 1.03
CA ALA A 92 8.93 -10.05 2.05
C ALA A 92 7.98 -10.06 3.26
N LEU A 93 6.68 -10.24 3.01
CA LEU A 93 5.68 -10.40 4.09
C LEU A 93 5.85 -11.75 4.81
N ALA A 94 6.10 -12.82 4.07
CA ALA A 94 6.36 -14.13 4.66
C ALA A 94 7.62 -14.12 5.54
N ALA A 95 8.67 -13.40 5.13
CA ALA A 95 9.88 -13.21 5.94
C ALA A 95 9.63 -12.43 7.24
N GLN A 96 8.54 -11.66 7.33
CA GLN A 96 8.09 -10.98 8.54
C GLN A 96 7.19 -11.86 9.43
N GLY A 97 6.89 -13.09 8.99
CA GLY A 97 6.05 -14.03 9.72
C GLY A 97 4.57 -13.99 9.36
N TYR A 98 4.15 -13.19 8.37
CA TYR A 98 2.76 -13.21 7.93
C TYR A 98 2.42 -14.55 7.27
N SER A 99 1.33 -15.17 7.74
CA SER A 99 0.85 -16.42 7.16
C SER A 99 0.24 -16.19 5.77
N PRO A 100 0.19 -17.20 4.89
CA PRO A 100 -0.46 -17.07 3.58
C PRO A 100 -1.91 -16.56 3.68
N ALA A 101 -2.64 -16.98 4.71
CA ALA A 101 -4.01 -16.53 4.96
C ALA A 101 -4.07 -15.05 5.35
N GLN A 102 -3.12 -14.56 6.15
CA GLN A 102 -3.05 -13.13 6.52
C GLN A 102 -2.72 -12.26 5.29
N ILE A 103 -1.81 -12.72 4.44
CA ILE A 103 -1.43 -12.03 3.20
C ILE A 103 -2.62 -11.96 2.24
N GLU A 104 -3.38 -13.04 2.11
CA GLU A 104 -4.61 -13.05 1.31
C GLU A 104 -5.69 -12.13 1.90
N ALA A 105 -5.87 -12.13 3.22
CA ALA A 105 -6.79 -11.20 3.89
C ALA A 105 -6.41 -9.73 3.67
N MET A 106 -5.11 -9.39 3.76
CA MET A 106 -4.61 -8.05 3.45
C MET A 106 -4.92 -7.67 1.99
N ALA A 107 -4.71 -8.58 1.03
CA ALA A 107 -5.05 -8.31 -0.38
C ALA A 107 -6.55 -8.15 -0.63
N LEU A 108 -7.40 -8.85 0.12
CA LEU A 108 -8.86 -8.74 -0.02
C LEU A 108 -9.43 -7.47 0.62
N LEU A 109 -8.86 -7.01 1.73
CA LEU A 109 -9.40 -5.89 2.52
C LEU A 109 -8.74 -4.54 2.23
N GLY A 110 -7.49 -4.55 1.77
CA GLY A 110 -6.74 -3.34 1.48
C GLY A 110 -6.58 -3.06 -0.01
N ALA A 111 -7.42 -3.63 -0.88
CA ALA A 111 -7.47 -3.36 -2.32
C ALA A 111 -8.63 -2.42 -2.70
#